data_AF-A0A350C4Y6-F1
#
_entry.id   AF-A0A350C4Y6-F1
#
_cell.length_a   1.000
_cell.length_b   1.000
_cell.length_c   1.000
_cell.angle_alpha   90.00
_cell.angle_beta   90.00
_cell.angle_gamma   90.00
#
_symmetry.space_group_name_H-M   'P 1'
#
loop_
_entity.id
_entity.type
_entity.pdbx_description
1 polymer ?
#
loop_
_entity_poly.entity_id
_entity_poly.type
_entity_poly.pdbx_seq_one_letter_code
_entity_poly.pdbx_strand_id
1 'polypeptide(L)'
;GIPTIWAKMELFTVNSMGMGVHSGLIPTILILAALSFGAFYLARRMGSHLLHILSFSAVLIMIAFSTIGVVVIRANADTPVNMNVPSDAMRLLPYLNREQYGERALVKGPHFDARPIKVNKSPRYGLVGDKYEVVDEKYEYEYASKDQITFPRIGHTESSRPTLHRRWKKYLTGNDKGKPTSGMYNMKYMFSYQFNWMYWRYF
;
A
#
# COMPACT_ATOMS: atom_id res chain seq x y z
N GLY A 1 -4.49 10.07 -3.90
CA GLY A 1 -4.17 9.93 -5.33
C GLY A 1 -5.44 9.81 -6.15
N ILE A 2 -5.33 9.60 -7.47
CA ILE A 2 -6.49 9.43 -8.37
C ILE A 2 -7.45 8.32 -7.89
N PRO A 3 -6.98 7.11 -7.49
CA PRO A 3 -7.88 6.05 -7.00
C PRO A 3 -8.62 6.43 -5.71
N THR A 4 -8.03 7.29 -4.88
CA THR A 4 -8.68 7.80 -3.66
C THR A 4 -9.80 8.78 -3.96
N ILE A 5 -9.61 9.65 -4.95
CA ILE A 5 -10.67 10.56 -5.40
C ILE A 5 -11.81 9.73 -5.98
N TRP A 6 -11.47 8.75 -6.82
CA TRP A 6 -12.45 7.83 -7.38
C TRP A 6 -13.24 7.09 -6.29
N ALA A 7 -12.59 6.45 -5.32
CA ALA A 7 -13.31 5.77 -4.23
C ALA A 7 -14.28 6.71 -3.48
N LYS A 8 -13.87 7.94 -3.17
CA LYS A 8 -14.76 8.90 -2.50
C LYS A 8 -15.95 9.29 -3.37
N MET A 9 -15.73 9.55 -4.66
CA MET A 9 -16.80 9.91 -5.59
C MET A 9 -17.73 8.73 -5.88
N GLU A 10 -17.19 7.52 -5.92
CA GLU A 10 -17.92 6.26 -6.05
C GLU A 10 -18.90 6.10 -4.88
N LEU A 11 -18.40 6.20 -3.64
CA LEU A 11 -19.25 6.12 -2.46
C LEU A 11 -20.37 7.17 -2.46
N PHE A 12 -20.04 8.40 -2.83
CA PHE A 12 -21.01 9.50 -2.91
C PHE A 12 -22.08 9.26 -3.98
N THR A 13 -21.67 8.89 -5.20
CA THR A 13 -22.60 8.69 -6.32
C THR A 13 -23.51 7.48 -6.11
N VAL A 14 -22.95 6.35 -5.65
CA VAL A 14 -23.71 5.12 -5.47
C VAL A 14 -24.55 5.17 -4.20
N ASN A 15 -23.98 5.51 -3.06
CA ASN A 15 -24.72 5.43 -1.79
C ASN A 15 -25.60 6.65 -1.54
N SER A 16 -25.14 7.87 -1.87
CA SER A 16 -25.90 9.10 -1.59
C SER A 16 -26.85 9.48 -2.71
N MET A 17 -26.45 9.28 -3.99
CA MET A 17 -27.29 9.63 -5.14
C MET A 17 -28.04 8.44 -5.75
N GLY A 18 -27.76 7.21 -5.31
CA GLY A 18 -28.43 6.00 -5.79
C GLY A 18 -28.10 5.63 -7.24
N MET A 19 -26.95 6.11 -7.75
CA MET A 19 -26.50 5.77 -9.10
C MET A 19 -25.92 4.34 -9.16
N GLY A 20 -25.81 3.78 -10.37
CA GLY A 20 -25.21 2.46 -10.56
C GLY A 20 -23.71 2.42 -10.29
N VAL A 21 -23.19 1.22 -10.03
CA VAL A 21 -21.76 0.99 -9.77
C VAL A 21 -20.90 1.53 -10.93
N HIS A 22 -19.73 2.06 -10.58
CA HIS A 22 -18.78 2.79 -11.42
C HIS A 22 -19.17 4.22 -11.81
N SER A 23 -20.34 4.72 -11.37
CA SER A 23 -20.75 6.11 -11.64
C SER A 23 -19.76 7.15 -11.10
N GLY A 24 -18.98 6.81 -10.07
CA GLY A 24 -17.96 7.68 -9.49
C GLY A 24 -16.82 8.05 -10.43
N LEU A 25 -16.64 7.32 -11.54
CA LEU A 25 -15.64 7.65 -12.56
C LEU A 25 -15.92 8.99 -13.23
N ILE A 26 -17.19 9.29 -13.53
CA ILE A 26 -17.61 10.51 -14.24
C ILE A 26 -17.18 11.77 -13.47
N PRO A 27 -17.61 12.00 -12.21
CA PRO A 27 -17.18 13.19 -11.46
C PRO A 27 -15.67 13.19 -11.21
N THR A 28 -15.02 12.02 -11.08
CA THR A 28 -13.56 11.96 -10.93
C THR A 28 -12.85 12.50 -12.16
N ILE A 29 -13.25 12.08 -13.36
CA ILE A 29 -12.69 12.58 -14.63
C ILE A 29 -12.95 14.08 -14.78
N LEU A 30 -14.16 14.55 -14.45
CA LEU A 30 -14.49 15.97 -14.51
C LEU A 30 -13.62 16.81 -13.56
N ILE A 31 -13.39 16.34 -12.33
CA ILE A 31 -12.48 17.00 -11.38
C ILE A 31 -11.06 17.06 -11.94
N LEU A 32 -10.55 15.95 -12.47
CA LEU A 32 -9.21 15.90 -13.04
C LEU A 32 -9.06 16.78 -14.28
N ALA A 33 -10.06 16.83 -15.14
CA ALA A 33 -10.10 17.70 -16.30
C ALA A 33 -10.15 19.18 -15.89
N ALA A 34 -10.97 19.54 -14.91
CA ALA A 34 -11.07 20.90 -14.38
C ALA A 34 -9.74 21.35 -13.73
N LEU A 35 -9.10 20.47 -12.95
CA LEU A 35 -7.78 20.75 -12.37
C LEU A 35 -6.71 20.92 -13.46
N SER A 36 -6.72 20.07 -14.48
CA SER A 36 -5.76 20.16 -15.60
C SER A 36 -5.95 21.44 -16.39
N PHE A 37 -7.22 21.77 -16.72
CA PHE A 37 -7.57 23.03 -17.40
C PHE A 37 -7.18 24.25 -16.55
N GLY A 38 -7.50 24.24 -15.25
CA GLY A 38 -7.15 25.31 -14.32
C GLY A 38 -5.64 25.53 -14.22
N ALA A 39 -4.85 24.44 -14.19
CA ALA A 39 -3.40 24.51 -14.17
C ALA A 39 -2.84 25.17 -15.44
N PHE A 40 -3.30 24.76 -16.63
CA PHE A 40 -2.88 25.38 -17.89
C PHE A 40 -3.37 26.82 -18.04
N TYR A 41 -4.59 27.12 -17.60
CA TYR A 41 -5.13 28.47 -17.59
C TYR A 41 -4.28 29.40 -16.73
N LEU A 42 -3.94 28.98 -15.51
CA LEU A 42 -3.08 29.75 -14.60
C LEU A 42 -1.66 29.91 -15.16
N ALA A 43 -1.07 28.83 -15.69
CA ALA A 43 0.25 28.87 -16.31
C ALA A 43 0.31 29.89 -17.45
N ARG A 44 -0.73 29.91 -18.30
CA ARG A 44 -0.86 30.88 -19.40
C ARG A 44 -1.07 32.30 -18.91
N ARG A 45 -1.96 32.50 -17.92
CA ARG A 45 -2.25 33.83 -17.37
C ARG A 45 -1.03 34.47 -16.71
N MET A 46 -0.19 33.67 -16.06
CA MET A 46 1.03 34.14 -15.39
C MET A 46 2.24 34.23 -16.33
N GLY A 47 2.16 33.69 -17.55
CA GLY A 47 3.29 33.64 -18.49
C GLY A 47 4.49 32.83 -17.99
N SER A 48 4.30 31.96 -16.99
CA SER A 48 5.39 31.23 -16.36
C SER A 48 5.70 29.94 -17.11
N HIS A 49 6.90 29.87 -17.69
CA HIS A 49 7.39 28.66 -18.35
C HIS A 49 7.45 27.46 -17.39
N LEU A 50 7.87 27.68 -16.15
CA LEU A 50 7.93 26.64 -15.13
C LEU A 50 6.55 26.05 -14.84
N LEU A 51 5.51 26.90 -14.68
CA LEU A 51 4.14 26.41 -14.46
C LEU A 51 3.61 25.61 -15.64
N HIS A 52 3.99 25.99 -16.87
CA HIS A 52 3.64 25.22 -18.07
C HIS A 52 4.27 23.82 -18.05
N ILE A 53 5.57 23.71 -17.76
CA ILE A 53 6.26 22.41 -17.65
C ILE A 53 5.66 21.55 -16.54
N LEU A 54 5.39 22.13 -15.37
CA LEU A 54 4.80 21.42 -14.23
C LEU A 54 3.40 20.91 -14.57
N SER A 55 2.57 21.74 -15.20
CA SER A 55 1.21 21.35 -15.63
C SER A 55 1.25 20.21 -16.64
N PHE A 56 2.13 20.30 -17.64
CA PHE A 56 2.28 19.26 -18.66
C PHE A 56 2.79 17.94 -18.07
N SER A 57 3.81 18.00 -17.22
CA SER A 57 4.34 16.84 -16.49
C SER A 57 3.26 16.17 -15.65
N ALA A 58 2.43 16.95 -14.94
CA ALA A 58 1.34 16.42 -14.13
C ALA A 58 0.27 15.69 -14.97
N VAL A 59 -0.09 16.24 -16.13
CA VAL A 59 -1.02 15.58 -17.07
C VAL A 59 -0.42 14.30 -17.66
N LEU A 60 0.87 14.31 -18.01
CA LEU A 60 1.53 13.10 -18.52
C LEU A 60 1.55 11.98 -17.46
N ILE A 61 1.82 12.34 -16.19
CA ILE A 61 1.71 11.42 -15.06
C ILE A 61 0.27 10.89 -14.92
N MET A 62 -0.74 11.75 -15.03
CA MET A 62 -2.15 11.36 -14.98
C MET A 62 -2.51 10.35 -16.09
N ILE A 63 -2.06 10.60 -17.32
CA ILE A 63 -2.22 9.68 -18.45
C ILE A 63 -1.52 8.35 -18.16
N ALA A 64 -0.30 8.37 -17.62
CA ALA A 64 0.38 7.14 -17.22
C ALA A 64 -0.42 6.34 -16.17
N PHE A 65 -1.00 7.02 -15.18
CA PHE A 65 -1.87 6.39 -14.17
C PHE A 65 -3.17 5.81 -14.74
N SER A 66 -3.65 6.28 -15.89
CA SER A 66 -4.85 5.72 -16.54
C SER A 66 -4.67 4.24 -16.93
N THR A 67 -3.43 3.77 -17.10
CA THR A 67 -3.11 2.36 -17.38
C THR A 67 -3.54 1.43 -16.25
N ILE A 68 -3.69 1.92 -15.02
CA ILE A 68 -4.26 1.16 -13.90
C ILE A 68 -5.70 0.74 -14.20
N GLY A 69 -6.43 1.47 -15.05
CA GLY A 69 -7.79 1.10 -15.49
C GLY A 69 -7.84 -0.30 -16.12
N VAL A 70 -6.76 -0.75 -16.78
CA VAL A 70 -6.65 -2.12 -17.32
C VAL A 70 -6.81 -3.18 -16.22
N VAL A 71 -6.31 -2.92 -15.01
CA VAL A 71 -6.45 -3.83 -13.87
C VAL A 71 -7.93 -4.02 -13.52
N VAL A 72 -8.69 -2.94 -13.46
CA VAL A 72 -10.12 -2.97 -13.13
C VAL A 72 -10.93 -3.63 -14.24
N ILE A 73 -10.67 -3.26 -15.50
CA ILE A 73 -11.35 -3.86 -16.67
C ILE A 73 -11.12 -5.37 -16.69
N ARG A 74 -9.87 -5.81 -16.49
CA ARG A 74 -9.51 -7.23 -16.42
C ARG A 74 -10.18 -7.94 -15.24
N ALA A 75 -10.28 -7.28 -14.09
CA ALA A 75 -10.94 -7.84 -12.92
C ALA A 75 -12.45 -8.00 -13.11
N ASN A 76 -13.11 -7.07 -13.81
CA ASN A 76 -14.54 -7.16 -14.16
C ASN A 76 -14.83 -8.20 -15.24
N ALA A 77 -13.86 -8.52 -16.10
CA ALA A 77 -13.99 -9.59 -17.09
C ALA A 77 -13.78 -11.00 -16.49
N ASP A 78 -13.69 -11.12 -15.16
CA ASP A 78 -13.55 -12.38 -14.42
C ASP A 78 -12.50 -13.34 -15.00
N THR A 79 -11.32 -12.81 -15.29
CA THR A 79 -10.22 -13.64 -15.83
C THR A 79 -9.85 -14.79 -14.89
N PRO A 80 -9.32 -15.93 -15.40
CA PRO A 80 -9.04 -17.14 -14.60
C PRO A 80 -8.12 -16.91 -13.39
N VAL A 81 -7.27 -15.88 -13.44
CA VAL A 81 -6.45 -15.44 -12.31
C VAL A 81 -6.86 -14.01 -11.93
N ASN A 82 -7.67 -13.89 -10.89
CA ASN A 82 -8.22 -12.62 -10.37
C ASN A 82 -8.03 -12.49 -8.85
N MET A 83 -6.78 -12.30 -8.41
CA MET A 83 -6.44 -12.25 -6.99
C MET A 83 -6.96 -10.97 -6.32
N ASN A 84 -7.70 -11.13 -5.20
CA ASN A 84 -8.36 -10.06 -4.43
C ASN A 84 -9.41 -9.25 -5.18
N VAL A 85 -9.76 -9.64 -6.41
CA VAL A 85 -10.88 -9.12 -7.22
C VAL A 85 -10.95 -7.57 -7.18
N PRO A 86 -9.97 -6.83 -7.73
CA PRO A 86 -9.99 -5.36 -7.77
C PRO A 86 -10.96 -4.83 -8.84
N SER A 87 -12.20 -5.29 -8.81
CA SER A 87 -13.26 -4.99 -9.78
C SER A 87 -13.85 -3.58 -9.62
N ASP A 88 -13.68 -2.95 -8.45
CA ASP A 88 -14.33 -1.68 -8.14
C ASP A 88 -13.40 -0.69 -7.42
N ALA A 89 -13.86 0.55 -7.26
CA ALA A 89 -13.07 1.64 -6.71
C ALA A 89 -12.60 1.36 -5.27
N MET A 90 -13.41 0.67 -4.45
CA MET A 90 -13.10 0.35 -3.06
C MET A 90 -12.07 -0.77 -2.96
N ARG A 91 -12.11 -1.74 -3.87
CA ARG A 91 -11.14 -2.85 -3.91
C ARG A 91 -9.83 -2.51 -4.61
N LEU A 92 -9.84 -1.53 -5.52
CA LEU A 92 -8.63 -1.13 -6.25
C LEU A 92 -7.53 -0.58 -5.34
N LEU A 93 -7.88 0.31 -4.40
CA LEU A 93 -6.89 0.96 -3.53
C LEU A 93 -6.09 -0.05 -2.69
N PRO A 94 -6.73 -0.97 -1.93
CA PRO A 94 -6.01 -1.99 -1.19
C PRO A 94 -5.18 -2.93 -2.06
N TYR A 95 -5.64 -3.21 -3.29
CA TYR A 95 -4.91 -4.02 -4.25
C TYR A 95 -3.59 -3.34 -4.66
N LEU A 96 -3.66 -2.06 -5.04
CA LEU A 96 -2.47 -1.27 -5.41
C LEU A 96 -1.52 -1.09 -4.24
N ASN A 97 -2.05 -0.85 -3.04
CA ASN A 97 -1.27 -0.73 -1.81
C ASN A 97 -0.71 -2.06 -1.32
N ARG A 98 -1.06 -3.18 -1.96
CA ARG A 98 -0.57 -4.52 -1.61
C ARG A 98 -0.91 -4.89 -0.15
N GLU A 99 -2.05 -4.43 0.36
CA GLU A 99 -2.42 -4.58 1.77
C GLU A 99 -2.56 -6.05 2.20
N GLN A 100 -2.90 -6.94 1.26
CA GLN A 100 -2.92 -8.40 1.46
C GLN A 100 -1.59 -8.98 1.98
N TYR A 101 -0.47 -8.29 1.76
CA TYR A 101 0.86 -8.74 2.19
C TYR A 101 1.26 -8.18 3.56
N GLY A 102 0.36 -7.46 4.23
CA GLY A 102 0.62 -6.77 5.48
C GLY A 102 1.45 -5.50 5.32
N GLU A 103 1.65 -4.81 6.44
CA GLU A 103 2.44 -3.58 6.47
C GLU A 103 3.95 -3.85 6.37
N ARG A 104 4.65 -3.04 5.58
CA ARG A 104 6.10 -3.15 5.38
C ARG A 104 6.80 -1.88 5.81
N ALA A 105 7.29 -1.89 7.04
CA ALA A 105 8.21 -0.87 7.52
C ALA A 105 9.58 -0.99 6.83
N LEU A 106 9.89 -0.04 5.95
CA LEU A 106 11.14 -0.02 5.15
C LEU A 106 12.36 0.39 5.98
N VAL A 107 12.35 1.60 6.55
CA VAL A 107 13.51 2.17 7.24
C VAL A 107 13.53 1.82 8.73
N LYS A 108 12.39 1.95 9.41
CA LYS A 108 12.26 1.69 10.86
C LYS A 108 10.96 0.97 11.14
N GLY A 109 11.03 -0.13 11.88
CA GLY A 109 9.88 -1.00 12.14
C GLY A 109 10.04 -1.88 13.38
N PRO A 110 9.00 -2.64 13.77
CA PRO A 110 9.02 -3.50 14.95
C PRO A 110 9.90 -4.74 14.75
N HIS A 111 10.63 -5.20 15.76
CA HIS A 111 11.38 -6.45 15.62
C HIS A 111 10.50 -7.71 15.72
N PHE A 112 10.99 -8.87 15.28
CA PHE A 112 10.21 -10.12 15.23
C PHE A 112 9.64 -10.59 16.60
N ASP A 113 10.24 -10.16 17.71
CA ASP A 113 9.77 -10.47 19.08
C ASP A 113 8.86 -9.37 19.67
N ALA A 114 8.49 -8.36 18.87
CA ALA A 114 7.70 -7.23 19.33
C ALA A 114 6.23 -7.63 19.42
N ARG A 115 5.53 -7.07 20.42
CA ARG A 115 4.09 -7.27 20.58
C ARG A 115 3.37 -5.93 20.34
N PRO A 116 2.22 -5.94 19.64
CA PRO A 116 1.46 -4.72 19.44
C PRO A 116 0.93 -4.21 20.79
N ILE A 117 1.00 -2.89 20.99
CA ILE A 117 0.42 -2.20 22.15
C ILE A 117 -1.02 -1.77 21.90
N LYS A 118 -1.38 -1.56 20.63
CA LYS A 118 -2.70 -1.10 20.22
C LYS A 118 -3.02 -1.63 18.83
N VAL A 119 -4.29 -1.87 18.57
CA VAL A 119 -4.81 -2.24 17.25
C VAL A 119 -5.79 -1.15 16.83
N ASN A 120 -5.45 -0.43 15.76
CA ASN A 120 -6.36 0.53 15.14
C ASN A 120 -7.20 -0.22 14.12
N LYS A 121 -8.52 0.01 14.15
CA LYS A 121 -9.48 -0.58 13.22
C LYS A 121 -10.03 0.51 12.32
N SER A 122 -10.10 0.24 11.03
CA SER A 122 -10.77 1.13 10.08
C SER A 122 -11.76 0.33 9.22
N PRO A 123 -12.96 0.87 8.97
CA PRO A 123 -13.97 0.17 8.20
C PRO A 123 -13.53 0.02 6.75
N ARG A 124 -13.81 -1.13 6.16
CA ARG A 124 -13.53 -1.44 4.76
C ARG A 124 -14.82 -1.64 4.00
N TYR A 125 -15.05 -0.75 3.04
CA TYR A 125 -16.22 -0.81 2.18
C TYR A 125 -16.03 -1.84 1.08
N GLY A 126 -17.11 -2.55 0.76
CA GLY A 126 -17.19 -3.48 -0.36
C GLY A 126 -18.59 -3.43 -0.96
N LEU A 127 -18.69 -3.86 -2.22
CA LEU A 127 -19.97 -3.89 -2.93
C LEU A 127 -20.84 -5.04 -2.41
N VAL A 128 -22.07 -4.71 -1.96
CA VAL A 128 -23.11 -5.63 -1.52
C VAL A 128 -24.39 -5.29 -2.29
N GLY A 129 -24.78 -6.15 -3.22
CA GLY A 129 -25.80 -5.82 -4.21
C GLY A 129 -25.37 -4.61 -5.04
N ASP A 130 -26.18 -3.55 -5.01
CA ASP A 130 -25.94 -2.31 -5.78
C ASP A 130 -25.35 -1.17 -4.93
N LYS A 131 -24.92 -1.43 -3.69
CA LYS A 131 -24.41 -0.39 -2.76
C LYS A 131 -23.13 -0.81 -2.07
N TYR A 132 -22.36 0.18 -1.60
CA TYR A 132 -21.17 -0.08 -0.81
C TYR A 132 -21.48 -0.13 0.68
N GLU A 133 -21.18 -1.26 1.32
CA GLU A 133 -21.37 -1.45 2.76
C GLU A 133 -20.05 -1.86 3.42
N VAL A 134 -19.98 -1.75 4.75
CA VAL A 134 -18.79 -2.18 5.49
C VAL A 134 -18.80 -3.72 5.53
N VAL A 135 -17.90 -4.32 4.77
CA VAL A 135 -17.79 -5.79 4.64
C VAL A 135 -16.65 -6.37 5.48
N ASP A 136 -15.69 -5.54 5.86
CA ASP A 136 -14.47 -5.96 6.56
C ASP A 136 -13.89 -4.81 7.40
N GLU A 137 -12.92 -5.12 8.26
CA GLU A 137 -12.16 -4.14 9.03
C GLU A 137 -10.67 -4.27 8.70
N LYS A 138 -10.02 -3.16 8.36
CA LYS A 138 -8.56 -3.12 8.27
C LYS A 138 -7.98 -2.95 9.68
N TYR A 139 -7.08 -3.87 10.04
CA TYR A 139 -6.33 -3.85 11.30
C TYR A 139 -4.92 -3.29 11.09
N GLU A 140 -4.59 -2.21 11.79
CA GLU A 140 -3.24 -1.65 11.83
C GLU A 140 -2.67 -1.80 13.25
N TYR A 141 -1.48 -2.37 13.36
CA TYR A 141 -0.85 -2.71 14.63
C TYR A 141 0.16 -1.64 15.04
N GLU A 142 -0.08 -1.00 16.17
CA GLU A 142 0.84 -0.04 16.78
C GLU A 142 1.77 -0.76 17.74
N TYR A 143 3.06 -0.43 17.70
CA TYR A 143 4.12 -1.07 18.50
C TYR A 143 4.87 -0.02 19.32
N ALA A 144 5.34 -0.41 20.50
CA ALA A 144 6.09 0.50 21.37
C ALA A 144 7.40 0.99 20.71
N SER A 145 7.76 2.26 20.93
CA SER A 145 8.98 2.87 20.38
C SER A 145 10.27 2.11 20.73
N LYS A 146 10.30 1.44 21.90
CA LYS A 146 11.42 0.60 22.35
C LYS A 146 11.63 -0.68 21.53
N ASP A 147 10.59 -1.13 20.83
CA ASP A 147 10.63 -2.35 20.01
C ASP A 147 10.84 -2.01 18.51
N GLN A 148 10.95 -0.72 18.19
CA GLN A 148 11.23 -0.21 16.85
C GLN A 148 12.74 -0.16 16.59
N ILE A 149 13.15 -0.77 15.48
CA ILE A 149 14.53 -0.98 15.07
C ILE A 149 14.72 -0.39 13.67
N THR A 150 15.78 0.39 13.49
CA THR A 150 16.19 0.90 12.18
C THR A 150 16.88 -0.21 11.39
N PHE A 151 16.69 -0.22 10.06
CA PHE A 151 17.32 -1.13 9.13
C PHE A 151 18.84 -1.28 9.40
N PRO A 152 19.41 -2.51 9.42
CA PRO A 152 18.77 -3.80 9.12
C PRO A 152 17.92 -4.36 10.27
N ARG A 153 16.78 -4.94 9.92
CA ARG A 153 15.77 -5.44 10.87
C ARG A 153 15.17 -6.76 10.41
N ILE A 154 14.99 -7.66 11.36
CA ILE A 154 14.16 -8.86 11.20
C ILE A 154 12.80 -8.58 11.87
N GLY A 155 11.76 -8.51 11.06
CA GLY A 155 10.46 -7.95 11.46
C GLY A 155 9.28 -8.89 11.46
N HIS A 156 9.42 -10.13 10.99
CA HIS A 156 8.29 -11.03 10.81
C HIS A 156 7.85 -11.61 12.15
N THR A 157 6.68 -11.18 12.62
CA THR A 157 6.10 -11.61 13.90
C THR A 157 5.11 -12.77 13.72
N GLU A 158 4.83 -13.22 12.49
CA GLU A 158 3.77 -14.19 12.23
C GLU A 158 4.16 -15.64 12.53
N SER A 159 3.22 -16.40 13.11
CA SER A 159 3.28 -17.86 13.25
C SER A 159 4.60 -18.36 13.90
N SER A 160 5.30 -19.28 13.25
CA SER A 160 6.55 -19.90 13.75
C SER A 160 7.82 -19.09 13.43
N ARG A 161 7.70 -17.96 12.72
CA ARG A 161 8.86 -17.14 12.30
C ARG A 161 9.68 -16.59 13.47
N PRO A 162 9.08 -16.12 14.59
CA PRO A 162 9.86 -15.68 15.75
C PRO A 162 10.77 -16.78 16.30
N THR A 163 10.27 -18.01 16.36
CA THR A 163 11.05 -19.18 16.81
C THR A 163 12.21 -19.47 15.86
N LEU A 164 11.99 -19.39 14.54
CA LEU A 164 13.04 -19.56 13.54
C LEU A 164 14.12 -18.48 13.67
N HIS A 165 13.72 -17.22 13.86
CA HIS A 165 14.66 -16.11 14.05
C HIS A 165 15.47 -16.27 15.35
N ARG A 166 14.88 -16.76 16.44
CA ARG A 166 15.63 -17.12 17.66
C ARG A 166 16.68 -18.21 17.41
N ARG A 167 16.37 -19.23 16.60
CA ARG A 167 17.37 -20.25 16.21
C ARG A 167 18.52 -19.66 15.40
N TRP A 168 18.22 -18.79 14.44
CA TRP A 168 19.25 -18.07 13.68
C TRP A 168 20.11 -17.17 14.56
N LYS A 169 19.50 -16.51 15.55
CA LYS A 169 20.23 -15.72 16.54
C LYS A 169 21.22 -16.57 17.32
N LYS A 170 20.79 -17.73 17.81
CA LYS A 170 21.66 -18.71 18.48
C LYS A 170 22.81 -19.14 17.58
N TYR A 171 22.55 -19.45 16.32
CA TYR A 171 23.57 -19.87 15.36
C TYR A 171 24.62 -18.77 15.07
N LEU A 172 24.20 -17.52 14.84
CA LEU A 172 25.09 -16.43 14.42
C LEU A 172 25.82 -15.72 15.57
N THR A 173 25.28 -15.79 16.79
CA THR A 173 25.79 -15.04 17.94
C THR A 173 26.12 -15.90 19.15
N GLY A 174 25.79 -17.20 19.14
CA GLY A 174 25.92 -18.08 20.29
C GLY A 174 24.92 -17.79 21.43
N ASN A 175 24.03 -16.80 21.27
CA ASN A 175 23.08 -16.37 22.29
C ASN A 175 21.65 -16.31 21.74
N ASP A 176 20.72 -16.97 22.43
CA ASP A 176 19.29 -16.97 22.11
C ASP A 176 18.46 -15.99 22.97
N LYS A 177 19.05 -15.43 24.03
CA LYS A 177 18.38 -14.55 25.00
C LYS A 177 18.47 -13.08 24.64
N GLY A 178 17.46 -12.32 25.06
CA GLY A 178 17.40 -10.87 24.89
C GLY A 178 16.78 -10.41 23.57
N LYS A 179 16.28 -9.17 23.56
CA LYS A 179 15.65 -8.58 22.38
C LYS A 179 16.65 -8.47 21.23
N PRO A 180 16.23 -8.70 19.98
CA PRO A 180 17.07 -8.34 18.84
C PRO A 180 17.31 -6.83 18.87
N THR A 181 18.52 -6.41 18.53
CA THR A 181 18.88 -4.99 18.39
C THR A 181 19.37 -4.77 16.96
N SER A 182 19.31 -3.52 16.47
CA SER A 182 19.86 -3.11 15.15
C SER A 182 21.36 -3.43 14.99
N GLY A 183 22.05 -3.84 16.06
CA GLY A 183 23.48 -4.10 16.06
C GLY A 183 23.88 -5.42 15.42
N MET A 184 24.82 -6.12 16.08
CA MET A 184 25.59 -7.24 15.53
C MET A 184 24.74 -8.38 14.94
N TYR A 185 23.62 -8.76 15.57
CA TYR A 185 22.80 -9.88 15.10
C TYR A 185 22.11 -9.58 13.76
N ASN A 186 21.38 -8.48 13.66
CA ASN A 186 20.64 -8.15 12.43
C ASN A 186 21.59 -7.96 11.25
N MET A 187 22.76 -7.35 11.50
CA MET A 187 23.80 -7.18 10.49
C MET A 187 24.38 -8.53 10.02
N LYS A 188 24.75 -9.41 10.96
CA LYS A 188 25.21 -10.76 10.64
C LYS A 188 24.16 -11.55 9.87
N TYR A 189 22.89 -11.45 10.25
CA TYR A 189 21.80 -12.13 9.55
C TYR A 189 21.63 -11.60 8.12
N MET A 190 21.69 -10.30 7.92
CA MET A 190 21.61 -9.69 6.59
C MET A 190 22.72 -10.20 5.68
N PHE A 191 23.98 -10.11 6.09
CA PHE A 191 25.10 -10.53 5.23
C PHE A 191 25.19 -12.05 5.06
N SER A 192 24.99 -12.83 6.13
CA SER A 192 25.18 -14.29 6.08
C SER A 192 24.00 -15.01 5.43
N TYR A 193 22.76 -14.60 5.73
CA TYR A 193 21.57 -15.26 5.24
C TYR A 193 20.94 -14.51 4.06
N GLN A 194 20.61 -13.23 4.22
CA GLN A 194 19.90 -12.51 3.17
C GLN A 194 20.77 -12.33 1.93
N PHE A 195 21.97 -11.77 2.05
CA PHE A 195 22.84 -11.54 0.88
C PHE A 195 23.54 -12.82 0.43
N ASN A 196 24.26 -13.51 1.32
CA ASN A 196 25.04 -14.67 0.91
C ASN A 196 24.16 -15.88 0.53
N TRP A 197 23.27 -16.35 1.42
CA TRP A 197 22.50 -17.57 1.17
C TRP A 197 21.32 -17.39 0.21
N MET A 198 20.55 -16.29 0.31
CA MET A 198 19.37 -16.10 -0.55
C MET A 198 19.70 -15.50 -1.92
N TYR A 199 20.75 -14.69 -2.04
CA TYR A 199 21.12 -14.06 -3.33
C TYR A 199 22.41 -14.65 -3.90
N TRP A 200 23.58 -14.42 -3.29
CA TRP A 200 24.88 -14.79 -3.89
C TRP A 200 25.08 -16.28 -4.12
N ARG A 201 24.43 -17.17 -3.36
CA ARG A 201 24.50 -18.60 -3.64
C ARG A 201 24.07 -18.98 -5.07
N TYR A 202 23.22 -18.17 -5.69
CA TYR A 202 22.66 -18.43 -7.02
C TYR A 202 23.37 -17.68 -8.16
N PHE A 203 24.42 -16.91 -7.87
CA PHE A 203 25.18 -16.12 -8.85
C PHE A 203 26.69 -16.33 -8.68
#